data_AF-A0A059LA06-F1
#
_entry.id   AF-A0A059LA06-F1
#
_cell.length_a   1.000
_cell.length_b   1.000
_cell.length_c   1.000
_cell.angle_alpha   90.00
_cell.angle_beta   90.00
_cell.angle_gamma   90.00
#
_symmetry.space_group_name_H-M   'P 1'
#
loop_
_entity.id
_entity.type
_entity.pdbx_description
1 polymer ?
#
loop_
_entity_poly.entity_id
_entity_poly.type
_entity_poly.pdbx_seq_one_letter_code
_entity_poly.pdbx_strand_id
1 'polypeptide(L)'
;MGKKINRDQTVIEKLTFEIAQLKRLKFATRSEQLNPQQASLLDDLIDTDIAAIEAKLHGLQAVPAATEKKQKPKRTALPAELPRTLIHHEPDNTHCPCGCAVKRIGEDVSEKLDYTPGVFTVEGHVRGKWVCDDCETLIQASVPAQVIDKVTLSAGLLAHVMIAKFADHLPLYRQELIFGRACLATPRSTLAQWVGVTGVQLQPLVDALRDVVLRQLVIHANETPVQMPAPGSKKTHRSYVWAYATSQFGKTAAVLYDFSPSRAGEHARNVLQDWKGTVGRGRRSSYHGFSQTGCLTAF
;
A
#
# COMPACT_ATOMS: atom_id res chain seq x y z
N MET A 1 43.76 34.58 49.79
CA MET A 1 43.99 33.45 48.86
C MET A 1 42.84 32.44 48.81
N GLY A 2 42.27 32.00 49.95
CA GLY A 2 41.23 30.95 49.98
C GLY A 2 39.91 31.22 49.24
N LYS A 3 39.41 32.47 49.20
CA LYS A 3 38.16 32.80 48.48
C LYS A 3 38.25 32.66 46.96
N LYS A 4 39.44 32.89 46.39
CA LYS A 4 39.69 32.76 44.94
C LYS A 4 39.77 31.28 44.55
N ILE A 5 40.47 30.49 45.37
CA ILE A 5 40.58 29.03 45.22
C ILE A 5 39.20 28.36 45.28
N ASN A 6 38.34 28.76 46.22
CA ASN A 6 36.99 28.21 46.35
C ASN A 6 36.12 28.56 45.13
N ARG A 7 36.14 29.82 44.68
CA ARG A 7 35.43 30.24 43.45
C ARG A 7 35.91 29.46 42.23
N ASP A 8 37.22 29.29 42.07
CA ASP A 8 37.80 28.58 40.93
C ASP A 8 37.43 27.09 40.97
N GLN A 9 37.38 26.46 42.15
CA GLN A 9 36.86 25.10 42.33
C GLN A 9 35.38 24.99 41.94
N THR A 10 34.51 25.91 42.39
CA THR A 10 33.09 25.89 42.03
C THR A 10 32.90 26.05 40.50
N VAL A 11 33.71 26.89 39.86
CA VAL A 11 33.67 27.07 38.40
C VAL A 11 34.14 25.81 37.68
N ILE A 12 35.21 25.17 38.16
CA ILE A 12 35.71 23.90 37.60
C ILE A 12 34.65 22.81 37.72
N GLU A 13 34.00 22.67 38.88
CA GLU A 13 32.93 21.68 39.08
C GLU A 13 31.75 21.93 38.14
N LYS A 14 31.31 23.19 38.01
CA LYS A 14 30.24 23.58 37.08
C LYS A 14 30.60 23.23 35.63
N LEU A 15 31.78 23.63 35.17
CA LEU A 15 32.22 23.37 33.79
C LEU A 15 32.42 21.87 33.54
N THR A 16 32.92 21.12 34.53
CA THR A 16 33.07 19.66 34.42
C THR A 16 31.71 18.98 34.30
N PHE A 17 30.72 19.44 35.05
CA PHE A 17 29.34 18.96 34.95
C PHE A 17 28.70 19.28 33.60
N GLU A 18 28.87 20.50 33.09
CA GLU A 18 28.37 20.90 31.76
C GLU A 18 29.04 20.10 30.64
N ILE A 19 30.36 19.87 30.71
CA ILE A 19 31.08 19.02 29.77
C ILE A 19 30.58 17.57 29.82
N ALA A 20 30.30 17.03 31.01
CA ALA A 20 29.75 15.68 31.16
C ALA A 20 28.34 15.57 30.55
N GLN A 21 27.49 16.57 30.75
CA GLN A 21 26.17 16.66 30.12
C GLN A 21 26.26 16.73 28.59
N LEU A 22 27.14 17.58 28.06
CA LEU A 22 27.37 17.70 26.61
C LEU A 22 27.96 16.42 26.02
N LYS A 23 28.87 15.75 26.72
CA LYS A 23 29.40 14.45 26.29
C LYS A 23 28.31 13.38 26.30
N ARG A 24 27.40 13.36 27.28
CA ARG A 24 26.23 12.47 27.25
C ARG A 24 25.30 12.81 26.08
N LEU A 25 24.95 14.07 25.84
CA LEU A 25 24.10 14.43 24.71
C LEU A 25 24.74 14.11 23.35
N LYS A 26 26.07 14.25 23.24
CA LYS A 26 26.81 14.07 21.98
C LYS A 26 27.22 12.61 21.72
N PHE A 27 27.53 11.85 22.78
CA PHE A 27 28.13 10.52 22.72
C PHE A 27 27.38 9.44 23.51
N ALA A 28 26.28 9.75 24.20
CA ALA A 28 25.38 8.69 24.64
C ALA A 28 24.98 7.88 23.41
N THR A 29 24.83 6.58 23.60
CA THR A 29 24.32 5.65 22.61
C THR A 29 23.06 6.26 22.01
N ARG A 30 23.18 6.78 20.78
CA ARG A 30 22.01 7.14 20.00
C ARG A 30 21.19 5.88 19.94
N SER A 31 19.95 5.94 20.39
CA SER A 31 18.98 4.84 20.38
C SER A 31 18.61 4.36 18.96
N GLU A 32 19.47 4.63 17.97
CA GLU A 32 19.30 4.46 16.53
C GLU A 32 20.25 3.39 15.95
N GLN A 33 20.97 2.62 16.79
CA GLN A 33 21.45 1.34 16.29
C GLN A 33 20.25 0.41 16.22
N LEU A 34 19.77 0.17 15.00
CA LEU A 34 18.70 -0.78 14.72
C LEU A 34 19.06 -2.13 15.36
N ASN A 35 18.32 -2.50 16.39
CA ASN A 35 18.39 -3.85 16.94
C ASN A 35 18.10 -4.84 15.77
N PRO A 36 18.77 -6.00 15.68
CA PRO A 36 18.40 -7.05 14.72
C PRO A 36 16.90 -7.35 14.63
N GLN A 37 16.17 -7.21 15.75
CA GLN A 37 14.71 -7.35 15.81
C GLN A 37 13.95 -6.17 15.18
N GLN A 38 14.56 -4.98 15.08
CA GLN A 38 14.03 -3.84 14.33
C GLN A 38 14.37 -3.93 12.84
N ALA A 39 15.48 -4.57 12.47
CA ALA A 39 15.82 -4.81 11.07
C ALA A 39 14.78 -5.72 10.39
N SER A 40 14.23 -6.69 11.13
CA SER A 40 13.18 -7.55 10.58
C SER A 40 11.89 -6.80 10.23
N LEU A 41 11.64 -5.60 10.78
CA LEU A 41 10.50 -4.74 10.41
C LEU A 41 10.57 -4.27 8.94
N LEU A 42 11.74 -4.35 8.32
CA LEU A 42 11.94 -3.96 6.92
C LEU A 42 11.76 -5.15 5.97
N ASP A 43 11.78 -6.40 6.45
CA ASP A 43 11.59 -7.58 5.61
C ASP A 43 10.22 -7.54 4.91
N ASP A 44 9.17 -7.11 5.63
CA ASP A 44 7.82 -6.98 5.09
C ASP A 44 7.74 -5.94 3.97
N LEU A 45 8.58 -4.89 3.99
CA LEU A 45 8.66 -3.92 2.90
C LEU A 45 9.29 -4.56 1.66
N ILE A 46 10.36 -5.34 1.84
CA ILE A 46 11.01 -6.07 0.76
C ILE A 46 10.05 -7.08 0.14
N ASP A 47 9.34 -7.87 0.95
CA ASP A 47 8.34 -8.83 0.48
C ASP A 47 7.20 -8.15 -0.30
N THR A 48 6.77 -6.97 0.17
CA THR A 48 5.77 -6.13 -0.51
C THR A 48 6.28 -5.70 -1.89
N ASP A 49 7.51 -5.18 -1.96
CA ASP A 49 8.11 -4.71 -3.20
C ASP A 49 8.35 -5.86 -4.20
N ILE A 50 8.82 -7.01 -3.73
CA ILE A 50 8.98 -8.23 -4.53
C ILE A 50 7.63 -8.63 -5.12
N ALA A 51 6.58 -8.74 -4.30
CA ALA A 51 5.26 -9.11 -4.76
C ALA A 51 4.68 -8.13 -5.78
N ALA A 52 4.93 -6.83 -5.60
CA ALA A 52 4.52 -5.80 -6.56
C ALA A 52 5.27 -5.93 -7.90
N ILE A 53 6.59 -6.18 -7.87
CA ILE A 53 7.40 -6.39 -9.08
C ILE A 53 6.94 -7.65 -9.81
N GLU A 54 6.75 -8.76 -9.10
CA GLU A 54 6.26 -10.02 -9.67
C GLU A 54 4.88 -9.86 -10.31
N ALA A 55 3.95 -9.15 -9.67
CA ALA A 55 2.63 -8.88 -10.21
C ALA A 55 2.70 -8.03 -11.50
N LYS A 56 3.55 -6.99 -11.53
CA LYS A 56 3.79 -6.19 -12.73
C LYS A 56 4.39 -7.02 -13.86
N LEU A 57 5.40 -7.84 -13.57
CA LEU A 57 6.03 -8.72 -14.55
C LEU A 57 5.03 -9.72 -15.14
N HIS A 58 4.18 -10.31 -14.31
CA HIS A 58 3.13 -11.21 -14.77
C HIS A 58 2.10 -10.51 -15.67
N GLY A 59 1.76 -9.24 -15.38
CA GLY A 59 0.88 -8.44 -16.23
C GLY A 59 1.46 -8.11 -17.61
N LEU A 60 2.79 -7.99 -17.71
CA LEU A 60 3.49 -7.75 -18.99
C LEU A 60 3.70 -9.03 -19.81
N GLN A 61 3.78 -10.20 -19.15
CA GLN A 61 3.92 -11.50 -19.80
C GLN A 61 2.55 -12.02 -20.27
N ALA A 62 2.03 -11.46 -21.37
CA ALA A 62 0.78 -11.91 -22.00
C ALA A 62 0.90 -13.24 -22.78
N VAL A 63 2.09 -13.86 -22.84
CA VAL A 63 2.28 -15.19 -23.43
C VAL A 63 2.66 -16.16 -22.30
N PRO A 64 1.94 -17.28 -22.13
CA PRO A 64 2.35 -18.29 -21.18
C PRO A 64 3.63 -18.94 -21.73
N ALA A 65 4.78 -18.45 -21.29
CA ALA A 65 5.98 -19.27 -21.32
C ALA A 65 5.66 -20.54 -20.53
N ALA A 66 5.93 -21.70 -21.13
CA ALA A 66 5.74 -23.00 -20.49
C ALA A 66 6.64 -23.08 -19.25
N THR A 67 6.16 -22.56 -18.12
CA THR A 67 6.81 -22.72 -16.83
C THR A 67 6.72 -24.19 -16.46
N GLU A 68 7.88 -24.78 -16.14
CA GLU A 68 7.99 -26.09 -15.54
C GLU A 68 6.93 -26.29 -14.46
N LYS A 69 6.40 -27.51 -14.35
CA LYS A 69 5.39 -27.89 -13.37
C LYS A 69 5.95 -27.75 -11.94
N LYS A 70 6.08 -26.52 -11.43
CA LYS A 70 6.23 -26.25 -10.01
C LYS A 70 5.00 -26.87 -9.34
N GLN A 71 5.24 -27.79 -8.40
CA GLN A 71 4.18 -28.35 -7.57
C GLN A 71 3.41 -27.19 -6.97
N LYS A 72 2.17 -26.99 -7.42
CA LYS A 72 1.30 -25.95 -6.87
C LYS A 72 1.06 -26.33 -5.41
N PRO A 73 1.50 -25.53 -4.43
CA PRO A 73 1.21 -25.84 -3.03
C PRO A 73 -0.30 -25.96 -2.87
N LYS A 74 -0.73 -27.05 -2.24
CA LYS A 74 -2.15 -27.31 -1.98
C LYS A 74 -2.62 -26.20 -1.04
N ARG A 75 -3.58 -25.40 -1.50
CA ARG A 75 -4.13 -24.30 -0.70
C ARG A 75 -4.77 -24.87 0.55
N THR A 76 -4.40 -24.34 1.71
CA THR A 76 -5.06 -24.65 2.98
C THR A 76 -6.51 -24.18 2.90
N ALA A 77 -7.45 -25.03 3.29
CA ALA A 77 -8.86 -24.64 3.39
C ALA A 77 -9.04 -23.57 4.47
N LEU A 78 -10.02 -22.68 4.29
CA LEU A 78 -10.35 -21.69 5.31
C LEU A 78 -10.93 -22.40 6.55
N PRO A 79 -10.69 -21.87 7.77
CA PRO A 79 -11.19 -22.50 8.99
C PRO A 79 -12.71 -22.76 8.95
N ALA A 80 -13.11 -23.96 9.36
CA ALA A 80 -14.53 -24.36 9.38
C ALA A 80 -15.36 -23.56 10.40
N GLU A 81 -14.70 -23.04 11.44
CA GLU A 81 -15.31 -22.29 12.54
C GLU A 81 -15.75 -20.88 12.15
N LEU A 82 -15.21 -20.33 11.05
CA LEU A 82 -15.58 -18.99 10.59
C LEU A 82 -17.02 -18.99 10.05
N PRO A 83 -17.82 -17.95 10.40
CA PRO A 83 -19.18 -17.82 9.91
C PRO A 83 -19.19 -17.69 8.38
N ARG A 84 -20.05 -18.46 7.73
CA ARG A 84 -20.18 -18.50 6.27
C ARG A 84 -21.47 -17.81 5.82
N THR A 85 -21.34 -16.88 4.88
CA THR A 85 -22.47 -16.23 4.21
C THR A 85 -22.52 -16.73 2.77
N LEU A 86 -23.61 -17.38 2.38
CA LEU A 86 -23.78 -17.88 1.02
C LEU A 86 -24.31 -16.77 0.10
N ILE A 87 -23.62 -16.57 -1.02
CA ILE A 87 -24.00 -15.61 -2.06
C ILE A 87 -24.31 -16.41 -3.32
N HIS A 88 -25.58 -16.46 -3.69
CA HIS A 88 -26.06 -17.20 -4.85
C HIS A 88 -25.95 -16.35 -6.12
N HIS A 89 -25.27 -16.89 -7.13
CA HIS A 89 -25.17 -16.33 -8.48
C HIS A 89 -26.00 -17.22 -9.40
N GLU A 90 -27.26 -16.84 -9.57
CA GLU A 90 -28.22 -17.52 -10.45
C GLU A 90 -28.50 -16.64 -11.68
N PRO A 91 -28.85 -17.24 -12.83
CA PRO A 91 -29.20 -16.47 -14.01
C PRO A 91 -30.50 -15.69 -13.78
N ASP A 92 -30.55 -14.45 -14.27
CA ASP A 92 -31.72 -13.56 -14.14
C ASP A 92 -32.98 -14.13 -14.79
N ASN A 93 -32.81 -15.01 -15.78
CA ASN A 93 -33.90 -15.71 -16.46
C ASN A 93 -33.65 -17.23 -16.44
N THR A 94 -34.70 -17.96 -16.08
CA THR A 94 -34.76 -19.43 -16.16
C THR A 94 -35.19 -19.93 -17.54
N HIS A 95 -35.11 -19.08 -18.55
CA HIS A 95 -35.39 -19.42 -19.94
C HIS A 95 -34.12 -19.32 -20.77
N CYS A 96 -33.88 -20.34 -21.57
CA CYS A 96 -32.81 -20.38 -22.55
C CYS A 96 -33.11 -19.40 -23.71
N PRO A 97 -32.09 -18.89 -24.44
CA PRO A 97 -32.31 -18.14 -25.68
C PRO A 97 -33.19 -18.85 -26.73
N CYS A 98 -33.33 -20.18 -26.68
CA CYS A 98 -34.24 -20.95 -27.53
C CYS A 98 -35.72 -20.95 -27.06
N GLY A 99 -36.02 -20.37 -25.90
CA GLY A 99 -37.37 -20.29 -25.31
C GLY A 99 -37.71 -21.40 -24.30
N CYS A 100 -36.85 -22.42 -24.16
CA CYS A 100 -37.09 -23.54 -23.25
C CYS A 100 -36.73 -23.20 -21.79
N ALA A 101 -37.39 -23.86 -20.84
CA ALA A 101 -37.04 -23.76 -19.43
C ALA A 101 -35.71 -24.48 -19.15
N VAL A 102 -34.79 -23.84 -18.41
CA VAL A 102 -33.52 -24.47 -18.04
C VAL A 102 -33.60 -25.21 -16.70
N LYS A 103 -32.84 -26.30 -16.59
CA LYS A 103 -32.76 -27.14 -15.39
C LYS A 103 -31.42 -26.98 -14.69
N ARG A 104 -31.44 -26.86 -13.37
CA ARG A 104 -30.22 -26.84 -12.55
C ARG A 104 -29.64 -28.26 -12.45
N ILE A 105 -28.39 -28.44 -12.87
CA ILE A 105 -27.69 -29.73 -12.88
C ILE A 105 -26.61 -29.85 -11.80
N GLY A 106 -26.19 -28.72 -11.23
CA GLY A 106 -25.14 -28.69 -10.21
C GLY A 106 -24.75 -27.27 -9.85
N GLU A 107 -23.65 -27.13 -9.13
CA GLU A 107 -23.11 -25.85 -8.71
C GLU A 107 -21.59 -25.89 -8.58
N ASP A 108 -20.97 -24.71 -8.69
CA ASP A 108 -19.60 -24.49 -8.25
C ASP A 108 -19.62 -23.58 -7.04
N VAL A 109 -18.88 -23.96 -5.99
CA VAL A 109 -18.73 -23.15 -4.78
C VAL A 109 -17.31 -22.63 -4.70
N SER A 110 -17.17 -21.32 -4.48
CA SER A 110 -15.87 -20.69 -4.20
C SER A 110 -15.96 -19.90 -2.90
N GLU A 111 -14.99 -20.14 -2.01
CA GLU A 111 -14.91 -19.44 -0.74
C GLU A 111 -13.98 -18.22 -0.83
N LYS A 112 -14.38 -17.12 -0.20
CA LYS A 112 -13.55 -15.94 0.02
C LYS A 112 -13.57 -15.54 1.48
N LEU A 113 -12.40 -15.25 2.01
CA LEU A 113 -12.25 -14.70 3.35
C LEU A 113 -12.50 -13.20 3.32
N ASP A 114 -13.44 -12.73 4.13
CA ASP A 114 -13.79 -11.34 4.30
C ASP A 114 -13.59 -10.87 5.74
N TYR A 115 -13.56 -9.55 5.92
CA TYR A 115 -13.42 -8.90 7.20
C TYR A 115 -14.41 -7.76 7.36
N THR A 116 -15.31 -7.92 8.32
CA THR A 116 -16.05 -6.81 8.92
C THR A 116 -15.33 -6.44 10.22
N PRO A 117 -15.22 -5.15 10.61
CA PRO A 117 -14.49 -4.77 11.83
C PRO A 117 -14.79 -5.67 13.04
N GLY A 118 -13.76 -6.42 13.46
CA GLY A 118 -13.82 -7.37 14.58
C GLY A 118 -14.25 -8.80 14.26
N VAL A 119 -14.71 -9.11 13.04
CA VAL A 119 -15.23 -10.43 12.66
C VAL A 119 -14.73 -10.85 11.27
N PHE A 120 -14.01 -11.96 11.23
CA PHE A 120 -13.71 -12.65 9.97
C PHE A 120 -14.90 -13.50 9.55
N THR A 121 -15.29 -13.38 8.28
CA THR A 121 -16.37 -14.17 7.70
C THR A 121 -15.90 -14.82 6.41
N VAL A 122 -16.61 -15.83 5.94
CA VAL A 122 -16.33 -16.50 4.67
C VAL A 122 -17.53 -16.31 3.75
N GLU A 123 -17.32 -15.61 2.63
CA GLU A 123 -18.30 -15.50 1.55
C GLU A 123 -18.22 -16.76 0.68
N GLY A 124 -19.26 -17.60 0.74
CA GLY A 124 -19.43 -18.76 -0.12
C GLY A 124 -20.19 -18.38 -1.38
N HIS A 125 -19.47 -18.08 -2.46
CA HIS A 125 -20.07 -17.79 -3.76
C HIS A 125 -20.52 -19.10 -4.43
N VAL A 126 -21.83 -19.33 -4.47
CA VAL A 126 -22.46 -20.50 -5.09
C VAL A 126 -22.96 -20.12 -6.48
N ARG A 127 -22.43 -20.75 -7.52
CA ARG A 127 -22.85 -20.50 -8.91
C ARG A 127 -23.55 -21.74 -9.48
N GLY A 128 -24.85 -21.62 -9.72
CA GLY A 128 -25.63 -22.71 -10.32
C GLY A 128 -25.22 -22.99 -11.76
N LYS A 129 -25.10 -24.27 -12.11
CA LYS A 129 -24.95 -24.77 -13.48
C LYS A 129 -26.33 -25.15 -14.00
N TRP A 130 -26.74 -24.52 -15.09
CA TRP A 130 -28.07 -24.69 -15.69
C TRP A 130 -27.93 -25.22 -17.12
N VAL A 131 -28.76 -26.17 -17.51
CA VAL A 131 -28.74 -26.75 -18.86
C VAL A 131 -30.11 -26.64 -19.51
N CYS A 132 -30.11 -26.34 -20.80
CA CYS A 132 -31.21 -26.54 -21.71
C CYS A 132 -31.07 -27.93 -22.35
N ASP A 133 -32.01 -28.83 -22.10
CA ASP A 133 -31.94 -30.20 -22.65
C ASP A 133 -32.17 -30.22 -24.17
N ASP A 134 -32.99 -29.32 -24.72
CA ASP A 134 -33.31 -29.29 -26.16
C ASP A 134 -32.17 -28.78 -27.04
N CYS A 135 -31.32 -27.92 -26.48
CA CYS A 135 -30.29 -27.18 -27.20
C CYS A 135 -28.89 -27.40 -26.62
N GLU A 136 -28.76 -28.32 -25.66
CA GLU A 136 -27.53 -28.74 -24.98
C GLU A 136 -26.65 -27.57 -24.48
N THR A 137 -27.30 -26.44 -24.16
CA THR A 137 -26.59 -25.21 -23.78
C THR A 137 -26.43 -25.12 -22.27
N LEU A 138 -25.18 -24.95 -21.81
CA LEU A 138 -24.83 -24.71 -20.41
C LEU A 138 -24.83 -23.20 -20.11
N ILE A 139 -25.65 -22.80 -19.16
CA ILE A 139 -25.75 -21.43 -18.64
C ILE A 139 -25.21 -21.42 -17.21
N GLN A 140 -24.26 -20.51 -16.95
CA GLN A 140 -23.72 -20.28 -15.62
C GLN A 140 -23.38 -18.80 -15.47
N ALA A 141 -23.69 -18.22 -14.31
CA ALA A 141 -23.29 -16.85 -14.00
C ALA A 141 -21.77 -16.70 -14.06
N SER A 142 -21.29 -15.64 -14.70
CA SER A 142 -19.86 -15.33 -14.77
C SER A 142 -19.30 -15.08 -13.38
N VAL A 143 -18.00 -15.34 -13.20
CA VAL A 143 -17.33 -14.98 -11.95
C VAL A 143 -17.29 -13.45 -11.88
N PRO A 144 -17.81 -12.81 -10.81
CA PRO A 144 -17.68 -11.37 -10.66
C PRO A 144 -16.20 -10.98 -10.68
N ALA A 145 -15.90 -9.84 -11.30
CA ALA A 145 -14.54 -9.31 -11.34
C ALA A 145 -13.97 -9.13 -9.91
N GLN A 146 -12.70 -9.44 -9.73
CA GLN A 146 -12.02 -9.41 -8.44
C GLN A 146 -10.81 -8.49 -8.52
N VAL A 147 -10.44 -7.88 -7.39
CA VAL A 147 -9.24 -7.03 -7.32
C VAL A 147 -7.98 -7.86 -7.62
N ILE A 148 -7.91 -9.08 -7.09
CA ILE A 148 -6.81 -10.01 -7.34
C ILE A 148 -7.40 -11.34 -7.80
N ASP A 149 -7.10 -11.72 -9.04
CA ASP A 149 -7.60 -12.96 -9.61
C ASP A 149 -7.08 -14.21 -8.89
N LYS A 150 -7.95 -15.21 -8.78
CA LYS A 150 -7.64 -16.56 -8.25
C LYS A 150 -7.20 -16.56 -6.78
N VAL A 151 -7.53 -15.53 -6.00
CA VAL A 151 -7.22 -15.47 -4.56
C VAL A 151 -8.50 -15.64 -3.74
N THR A 152 -8.39 -16.25 -2.56
CA THR A 152 -9.52 -16.51 -1.64
C THR A 152 -9.76 -15.33 -0.69
N LEU A 153 -9.57 -14.09 -1.15
CA LEU A 153 -9.72 -12.88 -0.34
C LEU A 153 -10.81 -12.00 -0.95
N SER A 154 -11.65 -11.42 -0.11
CA SER A 154 -12.58 -10.39 -0.51
C SER A 154 -11.86 -9.05 -0.71
N ALA A 155 -12.55 -8.10 -1.36
CA ALA A 155 -12.10 -6.72 -1.41
C ALA A 155 -12.12 -6.04 -0.02
N GLY A 156 -13.04 -6.43 0.87
CA GLY A 156 -13.17 -5.89 2.22
C GLY A 156 -11.96 -6.18 3.10
N LEU A 157 -11.45 -7.42 3.05
CA LEU A 157 -10.24 -7.80 3.77
C LEU A 157 -8.99 -7.08 3.23
N LEU A 158 -8.84 -6.99 1.91
CA LEU A 158 -7.73 -6.24 1.31
C LEU A 158 -7.79 -4.76 1.71
N ALA A 159 -8.97 -4.14 1.66
CA ALA A 159 -9.17 -2.76 2.08
C ALA A 159 -8.80 -2.57 3.56
N HIS A 160 -9.22 -3.49 4.45
CA HIS A 160 -8.87 -3.43 5.86
C HIS A 160 -7.35 -3.45 6.08
N VAL A 161 -6.64 -4.41 5.46
CA VAL A 161 -5.17 -4.52 5.60
C VAL A 161 -4.46 -3.24 5.14
N MET A 162 -4.91 -2.66 4.01
CA MET A 162 -4.35 -1.42 3.45
C MET A 162 -4.62 -0.21 4.35
N ILE A 163 -5.87 -0.02 4.80
CA ILE A 163 -6.26 1.08 5.69
C ILE A 163 -5.52 0.97 7.01
N ALA A 164 -5.54 -0.21 7.62
CA ALA A 164 -4.86 -0.44 8.89
C ALA A 164 -3.36 -0.14 8.77
N LYS A 165 -2.70 -0.58 7.69
CA LYS A 165 -1.26 -0.34 7.49
C LYS A 165 -0.93 1.13 7.28
N PHE A 166 -1.66 1.82 6.40
CA PHE A 166 -1.26 3.13 5.90
C PHE A 166 -1.98 4.30 6.57
N ALA A 167 -3.28 4.17 6.86
CA ALA A 167 -4.06 5.22 7.52
C ALA A 167 -3.94 5.13 9.05
N ASP A 168 -4.01 3.91 9.61
CA ASP A 168 -3.99 3.71 11.07
C ASP A 168 -2.58 3.42 11.62
N HIS A 169 -1.57 3.42 10.75
CA HIS A 169 -0.17 3.14 11.10
C HIS A 169 0.03 1.82 11.85
N LEU A 170 -0.73 0.78 11.48
CA LEU A 170 -0.68 -0.54 12.08
C LEU A 170 0.28 -1.45 11.28
N PRO A 171 1.53 -1.67 11.73
CA PRO A 171 2.50 -2.46 10.98
C PRO A 171 2.07 -3.92 10.83
N LEU A 172 2.55 -4.59 9.77
CA LEU A 172 2.07 -5.92 9.38
C LEU A 172 2.33 -7.00 10.44
N TYR A 173 3.46 -6.95 11.14
CA TYR A 173 3.71 -7.86 12.27
C TYR A 173 2.63 -7.76 13.36
N ARG A 174 2.06 -6.56 13.58
CA ARG A 174 1.01 -6.36 14.58
C ARG A 174 -0.34 -6.84 14.05
N GLN A 175 -0.60 -6.65 12.75
CA GLN A 175 -1.77 -7.21 12.08
C GLN A 175 -1.77 -8.74 12.14
N GLU A 176 -0.63 -9.39 11.87
CA GLU A 176 -0.45 -10.85 12.01
C GLU A 176 -0.85 -11.33 13.41
N LEU A 177 -0.38 -10.66 14.46
CA LEU A 177 -0.76 -11.00 15.84
C LEU A 177 -2.26 -10.77 16.11
N ILE A 178 -2.85 -9.70 15.56
CA ILE A 178 -4.29 -9.44 15.67
C ILE A 178 -5.09 -10.55 14.98
N PHE A 179 -4.69 -10.95 13.78
CA PHE A 179 -5.37 -11.99 13.01
C PHE A 179 -5.22 -13.35 13.71
N GLY A 180 -4.04 -13.64 14.28
CA GLY A 180 -3.80 -14.84 15.07
C GLY A 180 -4.70 -14.95 16.30
N ARG A 181 -5.02 -13.84 16.97
CA ARG A 181 -6.00 -13.81 18.08
C ARG A 181 -7.43 -14.10 17.65
N ALA A 182 -7.73 -13.89 16.37
CA ALA A 182 -9.02 -14.21 15.77
C ALA A 182 -9.02 -15.59 15.07
N CYS A 183 -8.10 -16.47 15.47
CA CYS A 183 -7.92 -17.82 14.91
C CYS A 183 -7.56 -17.84 13.41
N LEU A 184 -7.03 -16.73 12.87
CA LEU A 184 -6.56 -16.62 11.50
C LEU A 184 -5.06 -16.36 11.48
N ALA A 185 -4.25 -17.41 11.65
CA ALA A 185 -2.79 -17.28 11.57
C ALA A 185 -2.35 -16.98 10.13
N THR A 186 -2.18 -15.70 9.81
CA THR A 186 -1.71 -15.24 8.49
C THR A 186 -0.27 -14.75 8.61
N PRO A 187 0.70 -15.42 7.97
CA PRO A 187 2.09 -15.02 8.03
C PRO A 187 2.29 -13.59 7.54
N ARG A 188 3.19 -12.85 8.18
CA ARG A 188 3.56 -11.49 7.79
C ARG A 188 3.96 -11.36 6.31
N SER A 189 4.67 -12.35 5.76
CA SER A 189 5.04 -12.39 4.33
C SER A 189 3.82 -12.50 3.42
N THR A 190 2.78 -13.22 3.85
CA THR A 190 1.51 -13.32 3.14
C THR A 190 0.77 -11.98 3.15
N LEU A 191 0.74 -11.28 4.29
CA LEU A 191 0.19 -9.92 4.38
C LEU A 191 0.97 -8.94 3.48
N ALA A 192 2.29 -9.02 3.48
CA ALA A 192 3.15 -8.19 2.63
C ALA A 192 2.88 -8.45 1.14
N GLN A 193 2.74 -9.72 0.75
CA GLN A 193 2.33 -10.10 -0.60
C GLN A 193 0.99 -9.47 -0.99
N TRP A 194 -0.02 -9.52 -0.09
CA TRP A 194 -1.32 -8.91 -0.35
C TRP A 194 -1.22 -7.41 -0.57
N VAL A 195 -0.44 -6.71 0.27
CA VAL A 195 -0.19 -5.26 0.13
C VAL A 195 0.47 -4.95 -1.21
N GLY A 196 1.49 -5.72 -1.59
CA GLY A 196 2.25 -5.49 -2.82
C GLY A 196 1.39 -5.65 -4.07
N VAL A 197 0.67 -6.78 -4.15
CA VAL A 197 -0.24 -7.04 -5.28
C VAL A 197 -1.38 -6.03 -5.32
N THR A 198 -1.99 -5.71 -4.18
CA THR A 198 -3.07 -4.70 -4.11
C THR A 198 -2.58 -3.34 -4.58
N GLY A 199 -1.36 -2.94 -4.19
CA GLY A 199 -0.75 -1.70 -4.65
C GLY A 199 -0.66 -1.59 -6.18
N VAL A 200 -0.33 -2.70 -6.86
CA VAL A 200 -0.31 -2.75 -8.33
C VAL A 200 -1.71 -2.62 -8.93
N GLN A 201 -2.70 -3.31 -8.35
CA GLN A 201 -4.08 -3.29 -8.83
C GLN A 201 -4.77 -1.93 -8.64
N LEU A 202 -4.30 -1.13 -7.69
CA LEU A 202 -4.79 0.24 -7.47
C LEU A 202 -4.16 1.27 -8.42
N GLN A 203 -3.17 0.91 -9.23
CA GLN A 203 -2.51 1.84 -10.16
C GLN A 203 -3.48 2.62 -11.06
N PRO A 204 -4.55 2.02 -11.65
CA PRO A 204 -5.51 2.77 -12.46
C PRO A 204 -6.22 3.90 -11.69
N LEU A 205 -6.44 3.73 -10.38
CA LEU A 205 -7.01 4.78 -9.53
C LEU A 205 -5.99 5.89 -9.27
N VAL A 206 -4.72 5.54 -9.07
CA VAL A 206 -3.62 6.51 -8.94
C VAL A 206 -3.48 7.34 -10.22
N ASP A 207 -3.56 6.70 -11.38
CA ASP A 207 -3.48 7.36 -12.69
C ASP A 207 -4.67 8.30 -12.90
N ALA A 208 -5.89 7.86 -12.56
CA ALA A 208 -7.09 8.71 -12.61
C ALA A 208 -6.99 9.90 -11.64
N LEU A 209 -6.46 9.71 -10.44
CA LEU A 209 -6.21 10.80 -9.48
C LEU A 209 -5.15 11.77 -10.00
N ARG A 210 -4.09 11.27 -10.63
CA ARG A 210 -3.08 12.11 -11.29
C ARG A 210 -3.72 12.99 -12.35
N ASP A 211 -4.60 12.43 -13.20
CA ASP A 211 -5.33 13.22 -14.19
C ASP A 211 -6.20 14.31 -13.56
N VAL A 212 -6.88 14.01 -12.44
CA VAL A 212 -7.69 15.01 -11.72
C VAL A 212 -6.84 16.15 -11.17
N VAL A 213 -5.66 15.84 -10.61
CA VAL A 213 -4.70 16.82 -10.10
C VAL A 213 -4.15 17.68 -11.25
N LEU A 214 -3.73 17.05 -12.36
CA LEU A 214 -3.19 17.75 -13.53
C LEU A 214 -4.26 18.54 -14.32
N ARG A 215 -5.55 18.29 -14.13
CA ARG A 215 -6.61 19.14 -14.70
C ARG A 215 -6.78 20.46 -13.95
N GLN A 216 -6.21 20.62 -12.76
CA GLN A 216 -6.34 21.88 -12.01
C GLN A 216 -5.45 22.97 -12.62
N LEU A 217 -5.96 24.20 -12.61
CA LEU A 217 -5.18 25.40 -12.98
C LEU A 217 -4.13 25.75 -11.91
N VAL A 218 -4.41 25.37 -10.66
CA VAL A 218 -3.55 25.62 -9.51
C VAL A 218 -3.32 24.32 -8.75
N ILE A 219 -2.05 23.96 -8.54
CA ILE A 219 -1.63 22.79 -7.78
C ILE A 219 -0.72 23.26 -6.64
N HIS A 220 -0.90 22.69 -5.45
CA HIS A 220 0.03 22.90 -4.34
C HIS A 220 1.03 21.76 -4.30
N ALA A 221 2.32 22.09 -4.32
CA ALA A 221 3.40 21.10 -4.24
C ALA A 221 4.22 21.30 -2.96
N ASN A 222 4.48 20.20 -2.25
CA ASN A 222 5.36 20.19 -1.09
C ASN A 222 6.13 18.87 -1.02
N GLU A 223 7.41 18.92 -0.66
CA GLU A 223 8.23 17.75 -0.45
C GLU A 223 8.52 17.49 1.04
N THR A 224 8.47 16.22 1.44
CA THR A 224 8.86 15.77 2.78
C THR A 224 10.10 14.86 2.65
N PRO A 225 11.23 15.20 3.29
CA PRO A 225 12.41 14.34 3.27
C PRO A 225 12.17 13.08 4.12
N VAL A 226 12.58 11.92 3.59
CA VAL A 226 12.54 10.62 4.26
C VAL A 226 13.92 9.97 4.25
N GLN A 227 14.24 9.20 5.28
CA GLN A 227 15.50 8.45 5.36
C GLN A 227 15.27 7.06 4.76
N MET A 228 15.97 6.74 3.68
CA MET A 228 15.86 5.46 3.00
C MET A 228 17.15 4.67 3.18
N PRO A 229 17.10 3.40 3.61
CA PRO A 229 18.26 2.51 3.60
C PRO A 229 18.85 2.43 2.18
N ALA A 230 20.15 2.67 2.04
CA ALA A 230 20.86 2.48 0.77
C ALA A 230 21.42 1.04 0.73
N PRO A 231 20.93 0.17 -0.18
CA PRO A 231 21.34 -1.23 -0.26
C PRO A 231 22.86 -1.40 -0.25
N GLY A 232 23.37 -2.34 0.54
CA GLY A 232 24.80 -2.66 0.63
C GLY A 232 25.68 -1.69 1.42
N SER A 233 25.21 -0.47 1.72
CA SER A 233 26.07 0.57 2.32
C SER A 233 26.00 0.69 3.86
N LYS A 234 25.09 -0.04 4.53
CA LYS A 234 24.70 0.14 5.95
C LYS A 234 24.39 1.60 6.34
N LYS A 235 24.20 2.49 5.36
CA LYS A 235 23.89 3.91 5.52
C LYS A 235 22.48 4.18 5.01
N THR A 236 21.88 5.25 5.50
CA THR A 236 20.67 5.82 4.92
C THR A 236 21.04 6.97 3.97
N HIS A 237 20.26 7.12 2.91
CA HIS A 237 20.30 8.29 2.04
C HIS A 237 18.98 9.06 2.18
N ARG A 238 19.05 10.37 1.91
CA ARG A 238 17.89 11.25 2.02
C ARG A 238 17.10 11.25 0.72
N SER A 239 15.93 10.65 0.77
CA SER A 239 14.94 10.61 -0.32
C SER A 239 13.79 11.56 0.00
N TYR A 240 12.85 11.73 -0.92
CA TYR A 240 11.77 12.71 -0.78
C TYR A 240 10.45 12.11 -1.25
N VAL A 241 9.40 12.37 -0.48
CA VAL A 241 8.02 12.14 -0.93
C VAL A 241 7.44 13.50 -1.29
N TRP A 242 7.09 13.66 -2.56
CA TRP A 242 6.42 14.83 -3.09
C TRP A 242 4.92 14.65 -2.99
N ALA A 243 4.23 15.68 -2.52
CA ALA A 243 2.78 15.75 -2.48
C ALA A 243 2.29 16.84 -3.44
N TYR A 244 1.43 16.48 -4.39
CA TYR A 244 0.74 17.39 -5.30
C TYR A 244 -0.74 17.39 -4.94
N ALA A 245 -1.21 18.48 -4.36
CA ALA A 245 -2.59 18.61 -3.89
C ALA A 245 -3.38 19.57 -4.76
N THR A 246 -4.67 19.26 -4.95
CA THR A 246 -5.63 20.21 -5.51
C THR A 246 -5.83 21.37 -4.53
N SER A 247 -6.21 22.55 -5.05
CA SER A 247 -6.56 23.68 -4.18
C SER A 247 -7.82 23.38 -3.36
N GLN A 248 -7.97 24.02 -2.21
CA GLN A 248 -9.18 23.94 -1.37
C GLN A 248 -10.48 24.39 -2.10
N PHE A 249 -10.33 25.12 -3.20
CA PHE A 249 -11.44 25.59 -4.03
C PHE A 249 -11.75 24.63 -5.20
N GLY A 250 -10.96 23.57 -5.36
CA GLY A 250 -11.23 22.52 -6.33
C GLY A 250 -12.47 21.73 -5.95
N LYS A 251 -13.25 21.29 -6.95
CA LYS A 251 -14.41 20.42 -6.72
C LYS A 251 -14.06 19.08 -6.08
N THR A 252 -12.84 18.61 -6.34
CA THR A 252 -12.32 17.33 -5.83
C THR A 252 -11.10 17.59 -4.97
N ALA A 253 -11.15 17.15 -3.72
CA ALA A 253 -9.97 17.09 -2.85
C ALA A 253 -9.14 15.86 -3.23
N ALA A 254 -7.96 16.08 -3.80
CA ALA A 254 -7.06 15.00 -4.21
C ALA A 254 -5.61 15.35 -3.89
N VAL A 255 -4.83 14.34 -3.48
CA VAL A 255 -3.40 14.43 -3.24
C VAL A 255 -2.72 13.28 -3.94
N LEU A 256 -1.79 13.60 -4.85
CA LEU A 256 -0.91 12.64 -5.49
C LEU A 256 0.43 12.63 -4.74
N TYR A 257 0.86 11.45 -4.29
CA TYR A 257 2.17 11.25 -3.71
C TYR A 257 3.12 10.62 -4.73
N ASP A 258 4.30 11.19 -4.86
CA ASP A 258 5.38 10.70 -5.73
C ASP A 258 6.66 10.52 -4.91
N PHE A 259 7.27 9.34 -5.01
CA PHE A 259 8.51 9.04 -4.31
C PHE A 259 9.71 9.31 -5.23
N SER A 260 10.71 10.00 -4.69
CA SER A 260 11.92 10.32 -5.42
C SER A 260 13.20 10.07 -4.60
N PRO A 261 14.26 9.50 -5.19
CA PRO A 261 15.54 9.29 -4.52
C PRO A 261 16.33 10.59 -4.30
N SER A 262 15.93 11.72 -4.90
CA SER A 262 16.65 12.99 -4.76
C SER A 262 15.72 14.20 -4.77
N ARG A 263 16.24 15.38 -4.39
CA ARG A 263 15.46 16.65 -4.40
C ARG A 263 15.47 17.35 -5.75
N ALA A 264 15.95 16.69 -6.80
CA ALA A 264 16.12 17.34 -8.10
C ALA A 264 14.76 17.79 -8.64
N GLY A 265 14.69 19.00 -9.20
CA GLY A 265 13.48 19.51 -9.85
C GLY A 265 13.07 18.73 -11.10
N GLU A 266 13.89 17.79 -11.56
CA GLU A 266 13.55 16.82 -12.61
C GLU A 266 12.37 15.93 -12.21
N HIS A 267 12.32 15.46 -10.97
CA HIS A 267 11.24 14.57 -10.51
C HIS A 267 9.88 15.25 -10.58
N ALA A 268 9.81 16.50 -10.14
CA ALA A 268 8.60 17.31 -10.29
C ALA A 268 8.24 17.59 -11.75
N ARG A 269 9.24 17.77 -12.63
CA ARG A 269 9.00 17.92 -14.07
C ARG A 269 8.48 16.62 -14.70
N ASN A 270 8.95 15.45 -14.26
CA ASN A 270 8.46 14.17 -14.77
C ASN A 270 7.00 13.91 -14.39
N VAL A 271 6.57 14.36 -13.22
CA VAL A 271 5.16 14.25 -12.80
C VAL A 271 4.28 15.25 -13.54
N LEU A 272 4.70 16.52 -13.65
CA LEU A 272 3.90 17.58 -14.26
C LEU A 272 3.92 17.55 -15.80
N GLN A 273 4.98 17.05 -16.43
CA GLN A 273 5.16 16.95 -17.88
C GLN A 273 4.79 18.27 -18.59
N ASP A 274 3.83 18.23 -19.51
CA ASP A 274 3.36 19.37 -20.31
C ASP A 274 2.27 20.21 -19.62
N TRP A 275 2.02 19.99 -18.32
CA TRP A 275 1.01 20.73 -17.57
C TRP A 275 1.27 22.24 -17.57
N LYS A 276 0.21 23.01 -17.81
CA LYS A 276 0.25 24.48 -17.89
C LYS A 276 -0.66 25.07 -16.82
N GLY A 277 -0.08 25.48 -15.70
CA GLY A 277 -0.81 26.13 -14.61
C GLY A 277 0.14 26.78 -13.60
N THR A 278 -0.40 27.14 -12.44
CA THR A 278 0.35 27.80 -11.36
C THR A 278 0.62 26.85 -10.20
N VAL A 279 1.88 26.69 -9.81
CA VAL A 279 2.24 25.88 -8.64
C VAL A 279 2.37 26.76 -7.41
N GLY A 280 1.47 26.57 -6.44
CA GLY A 280 1.60 27.13 -5.09
C GLY A 280 2.65 26.35 -4.30
N ARG A 281 3.61 27.05 -3.69
CA ARG A 281 4.69 26.44 -2.91
C ARG A 281 4.62 26.85 -1.45
N GLY A 282 4.91 25.93 -0.54
CA GLY A 282 5.19 26.28 0.85
C GLY A 282 6.46 27.13 0.97
N ARG A 283 6.46 28.12 1.88
CA ARG A 283 7.49 29.15 2.12
C ARG A 283 8.96 28.69 2.34
N ARG A 284 9.31 27.41 2.18
CA ARG A 284 10.65 26.85 2.47
C ARG A 284 11.47 26.37 1.26
N SER A 285 10.99 26.49 0.02
CA SER A 285 11.69 25.89 -1.13
C SER A 285 12.00 26.86 -2.28
N SER A 286 13.24 27.36 -2.29
CA SER A 286 13.82 28.15 -3.39
C SER A 286 14.28 27.23 -4.54
N TYR A 287 13.35 26.76 -5.37
CA TYR A 287 13.70 26.14 -6.65
C TYR A 287 14.11 27.20 -7.67
N HIS A 288 15.39 27.21 -8.03
CA HIS A 288 15.87 27.85 -9.25
C HIS A 288 15.72 26.82 -10.38
N GLY A 289 14.72 27.01 -11.25
CA GLY A 289 14.49 26.10 -12.39
C GLY A 289 13.05 25.99 -12.89
N PHE A 290 12.04 26.51 -12.17
CA PHE A 290 10.67 26.63 -12.66
C PHE A 290 10.49 27.97 -13.39
N SER A 291 11.12 28.12 -14.55
CA SER A 291 10.86 29.23 -15.47
C SER A 291 10.56 28.64 -16.84
N GLN A 292 9.40 29.00 -17.39
CA GLN A 292 8.66 28.33 -18.49
C GLN A 292 7.87 27.14 -17.95
N THR A 293 6.62 27.24 -17.48
CA THR A 293 5.48 28.03 -17.93
C THR A 293 4.51 28.04 -16.75
N GLY A 294 4.13 29.22 -16.22
CA GLY A 294 3.22 29.32 -15.07
C GLY A 294 3.75 30.23 -13.96
N CYS A 295 3.11 31.38 -13.81
CA CYS A 295 3.50 32.44 -12.89
C CYS A 295 3.53 31.94 -11.44
N LEU A 296 4.65 32.12 -10.75
CA LEU A 296 4.83 31.74 -9.36
C LEU A 296 4.28 32.85 -8.45
N THR A 297 3.15 32.60 -7.80
CA THR A 297 2.67 33.47 -6.71
C THR A 297 2.84 32.75 -5.39
N ALA A 298 3.73 33.29 -4.56
CA ALA A 298 3.82 32.96 -3.14
C ALA A 298 2.83 33.87 -2.39
N PHE A 299 1.93 33.27 -1.62
CA PHE A 299 1.26 33.95 -0.51
C PHE A 299 1.76 33.30 0.79
#